data_AF-A0A523ZNV9-F1
#
_entry.id   AF-A0A523ZNV9-F1
#
_cell.length_a   1.000
_cell.length_b   1.000
_cell.length_c   1.000
_cell.angle_alpha   90.00
_cell.angle_beta   90.00
_cell.angle_gamma   90.00
#
_symmetry.space_group_name_H-M   'P 1'
#
loop_
_entity.id
_entity.type
_entity.pdbx_description
1 polymer ?
#
loop_
_entity_poly.entity_id
_entity_poly.type
_entity_poly.pdbx_seq_one_letter_code
_entity_poly.pdbx_strand_id
1 'polypeptide(L)'
;MKGNFISALLLLFAIAICFLSTLKFLSMQKKEAIFPSRGLTSRKMLSSYFPGLKKTWGDTDVYLYEGQEKGGNLLILGGAHANEPAGFITAVLLIENIQVSTGKIIIVPRANNSGFTHSQPQEGNPQRYSLESPWGRRHFRHGSRLTNPVHQWPDPSIYVNPAGQKLSGADSRNLNRCYPGRKTGSLTEKIASGIMELIKKEKIDLALDLHEAAPEYPVINAIVFHENSADLAALALMELQIEGFDFRLEASPTNLRGLSHREWGDHAQIMAILLESANASHGRLKGKTSPALIVEGKDKNYTKAAKLGRLFVPYGEDGIPLKLRVARHLAAVKSILSNLEELYPEKRIEIKNMPSSSELKKVGIGPFLNPPN
;
A
#
# COMPACT_ATOMS: atom_id res chain seq x y z
N MET A 1 -2.93 -50.15 28.07
CA MET A 1 -1.92 -49.08 27.92
C MET A 1 -2.08 -48.09 29.06
N LYS A 2 -1.17 -48.08 30.05
CA LYS A 2 -1.13 -46.98 31.03
C LYS A 2 -0.60 -45.76 30.29
N GLY A 3 -1.49 -44.87 29.86
CA GLY A 3 -1.08 -43.60 29.24
C GLY A 3 -0.19 -42.85 30.22
N ASN A 4 1.04 -42.52 29.79
CA ASN A 4 2.00 -41.81 30.63
C ASN A 4 1.44 -40.41 30.93
N PHE A 5 1.16 -40.11 32.21
CA PHE A 5 0.63 -38.82 32.67
C PHE A 5 1.45 -37.64 32.15
N ILE A 6 2.77 -37.82 32.03
CA ILE A 6 3.68 -36.82 31.45
C ILE A 6 3.37 -36.56 29.98
N SER A 7 3.10 -37.60 29.18
CA SER A 7 2.74 -37.46 27.77
C SER A 7 1.40 -36.72 27.61
N ALA A 8 0.42 -36.99 28.47
CA ALA A 8 -0.85 -36.26 28.47
C ALA A 8 -0.66 -34.78 28.82
N LEU A 9 0.18 -34.48 29.82
CA LEU A 9 0.50 -33.09 30.21
C LEU A 9 1.22 -32.32 29.10
N LEU A 10 2.20 -32.94 28.44
CA LEU A 10 2.91 -32.34 27.30
C LEU A 10 1.97 -32.09 26.12
N LEU A 11 1.03 -33.01 25.85
CA LEU A 11 0.02 -32.82 24.81
C LEU A 11 -0.91 -31.65 25.14
N LEU A 12 -1.40 -31.57 26.38
CA LEU A 12 -2.24 -30.45 26.83
C LEU A 12 -1.50 -29.11 26.74
N PHE A 13 -0.22 -29.09 27.11
CA PHE A 13 0.62 -27.90 26.99
C PHE A 13 0.81 -27.49 25.52
N ALA A 14 1.08 -28.43 24.62
CA ALA A 14 1.17 -28.18 23.19
C ALA A 14 -0.15 -27.64 22.62
N ILE A 15 -1.29 -28.22 23.01
CA ILE A 15 -2.63 -27.74 22.62
C ILE A 15 -2.85 -26.31 23.12
N ALA A 16 -2.48 -26.00 24.36
CA ALA A 16 -2.60 -24.65 24.91
C ALA A 16 -1.77 -23.63 24.11
N ILE A 17 -0.52 -23.98 23.75
CA ILE A 17 0.33 -23.13 22.91
C ILE A 17 -0.30 -22.93 21.52
N CYS A 18 -0.78 -24.00 20.89
CA CYS A 18 -1.47 -23.94 19.59
C CYS A 18 -2.72 -23.05 19.66
N PHE A 19 -3.52 -23.18 20.72
CA PHE A 19 -4.72 -22.39 20.94
C PHE A 19 -4.39 -20.90 21.11
N LEU A 20 -3.44 -20.56 21.99
CA LEU A 20 -3.01 -19.17 22.21
C LEU A 20 -2.41 -18.55 20.94
N SER A 21 -1.62 -19.33 20.19
CA SER A 21 -1.06 -18.90 18.90
C SER A 21 -2.16 -18.64 17.88
N THR A 22 -3.17 -19.53 17.81
CA THR A 22 -4.33 -19.38 16.93
C THR A 22 -5.09 -18.10 17.23
N LEU A 23 -5.36 -17.79 18.51
CA LEU A 23 -6.02 -16.54 18.90
C LEU A 23 -5.23 -15.30 18.42
N LYS A 24 -3.90 -15.34 18.53
CA LYS A 24 -3.04 -14.26 18.00
C LYS A 24 -3.13 -14.14 16.48
N PHE A 25 -3.10 -15.23 15.72
CA PHE A 25 -3.25 -15.19 14.26
C PHE A 25 -4.63 -14.69 13.84
N LEU A 26 -5.70 -15.22 14.44
CA LEU A 26 -7.07 -14.78 14.18
C LEU A 26 -7.29 -13.30 14.51
N SER A 27 -6.53 -12.75 15.47
CA SER A 27 -6.61 -11.33 15.77
C SER A 27 -6.26 -10.44 14.55
N MET A 28 -5.41 -10.90 13.61
CA MET A 28 -5.07 -10.16 12.39
C MET A 28 -6.23 -10.06 11.40
N GLN A 29 -7.30 -10.84 11.56
CA GLN A 29 -8.51 -10.71 10.75
C GLN A 29 -9.36 -9.49 11.14
N LYS A 30 -9.16 -8.95 12.35
CA LYS A 30 -9.86 -7.75 12.81
C LYS A 30 -9.26 -6.51 12.14
N LYS A 31 -10.06 -5.84 11.32
CA LYS A 31 -9.69 -4.60 10.63
C LYS A 31 -9.57 -3.44 11.61
N GLU A 32 -8.60 -2.57 11.39
CA GLU A 32 -8.54 -1.27 12.06
C GLU A 32 -9.68 -0.38 11.58
N ALA A 33 -10.21 0.42 12.49
CA ALA A 33 -11.11 1.49 12.11
C ALA A 33 -10.34 2.58 11.35
N ILE A 34 -10.98 3.08 10.29
CA ILE A 34 -10.63 4.30 9.56
C ILE A 34 -11.82 5.23 9.77
N PHE A 35 -11.57 6.48 10.16
CA PHE A 35 -12.60 7.46 10.56
C PHE A 35 -12.71 8.56 9.52
N PRO A 36 -13.51 8.39 8.45
CA PRO A 36 -13.49 9.28 7.31
C PRO A 36 -13.86 10.72 7.69
N SER A 37 -13.28 11.68 6.98
CA SER A 37 -13.64 13.08 7.12
C SER A 37 -15.12 13.31 6.76
N ARG A 38 -15.64 14.50 7.11
CA ARG A 38 -16.97 14.96 6.69
C ARG A 38 -17.11 15.14 5.17
N GLY A 39 -16.00 15.12 4.42
CA GLY A 39 -16.01 15.20 2.96
C GLY A 39 -16.35 13.89 2.26
N LEU A 40 -16.50 12.78 2.99
CA LEU A 40 -16.83 11.48 2.39
C LEU A 40 -18.22 11.53 1.74
N THR A 41 -18.28 11.34 0.42
CA THR A 41 -19.53 11.26 -0.32
C THR A 41 -20.19 9.91 -0.16
N SER A 42 -19.44 8.81 -0.32
CA SER A 42 -19.95 7.47 -0.08
C SER A 42 -18.83 6.46 0.20
N ARG A 43 -19.21 5.35 0.84
CA ARG A 43 -18.35 4.18 1.03
C ARG A 43 -19.03 2.97 0.40
N LYS A 44 -18.29 2.25 -0.44
CA LYS A 44 -18.73 1.02 -1.11
C LYS A 44 -17.74 -0.11 -0.85
N MET A 45 -18.14 -1.33 -1.13
CA MET A 45 -17.22 -2.47 -1.19
C MET A 45 -16.71 -2.63 -2.62
N LEU A 46 -15.49 -3.12 -2.83
CA LEU A 46 -14.95 -3.40 -4.16
C LEU A 46 -15.86 -4.38 -4.93
N SER A 47 -16.56 -5.27 -4.21
CA SER A 47 -17.57 -6.14 -4.79
C SER A 47 -18.78 -5.44 -5.42
N SER A 48 -19.00 -4.14 -5.18
CA SER A 48 -19.99 -3.36 -5.95
C SER A 48 -19.56 -3.15 -7.41
N TYR A 49 -18.25 -3.12 -7.67
CA TYR A 49 -17.69 -3.05 -9.02
C TYR A 49 -17.51 -4.44 -9.63
N PHE A 50 -17.15 -5.42 -8.82
CA PHE A 50 -16.95 -6.80 -9.26
C PHE A 50 -17.55 -7.82 -8.27
N PRO A 51 -18.78 -8.31 -8.52
CA PRO A 51 -19.49 -9.20 -7.60
C PRO A 51 -18.75 -10.48 -7.21
N GLY A 52 -17.78 -10.93 -8.01
CA GLY A 52 -16.97 -12.12 -7.74
C GLY A 52 -16.09 -12.03 -6.48
N LEU A 53 -15.96 -10.85 -5.87
CA LEU A 53 -15.27 -10.66 -4.58
C LEU A 53 -16.22 -10.68 -3.38
N LYS A 54 -17.53 -10.62 -3.57
CA LYS A 54 -18.50 -10.54 -2.47
C LYS A 54 -18.33 -11.71 -1.51
N LYS A 55 -18.25 -11.43 -0.20
CA LYS A 55 -18.00 -12.42 0.87
C LYS A 55 -16.65 -13.16 0.78
N THR A 56 -15.69 -12.62 0.03
CA THR A 56 -14.30 -13.14 0.03
C THR A 56 -13.40 -12.24 0.86
N TRP A 57 -12.21 -12.73 1.22
CA TRP A 57 -11.18 -11.94 1.90
C TRP A 57 -10.51 -10.90 1.00
N GLY A 58 -10.73 -10.97 -0.32
CA GLY A 58 -10.28 -9.97 -1.27
C GLY A 58 -11.21 -8.76 -1.39
N ASP A 59 -12.39 -8.81 -0.77
CA ASP A 59 -13.30 -7.65 -0.75
C ASP A 59 -12.77 -6.58 0.21
N THR A 60 -12.81 -5.32 -0.22
CA THR A 60 -12.27 -4.19 0.53
C THR A 60 -13.16 -2.96 0.41
N ASP A 61 -13.03 -2.06 1.36
CA ASP A 61 -13.67 -0.75 1.33
C ASP A 61 -13.08 0.14 0.24
N VAL A 62 -13.95 0.86 -0.44
CA VAL A 62 -13.69 1.89 -1.44
C VAL A 62 -14.34 3.18 -0.94
N TYR A 63 -13.54 4.21 -0.72
CA TYR A 63 -13.98 5.50 -0.22
C TYR A 63 -14.05 6.50 -1.38
N LEU A 64 -15.18 7.18 -1.53
CA LEU A 64 -15.43 8.10 -2.64
C LEU A 64 -15.65 9.51 -2.08
N TYR A 65 -14.90 10.46 -2.63
CA TYR A 65 -15.02 11.89 -2.39
C TYR A 65 -15.31 12.56 -3.73
N GLU A 66 -16.39 13.31 -3.81
CA GLU A 66 -16.86 13.94 -5.04
C GLU A 66 -17.17 15.41 -4.75
N GLY A 67 -16.55 16.28 -5.53
CA GLY A 67 -16.74 17.71 -5.48
C GLY A 67 -18.07 18.15 -6.10
N GLN A 68 -18.45 19.40 -5.86
CA GLN A 68 -19.63 19.99 -6.51
C GLN A 68 -19.33 20.35 -7.97
N GLU A 69 -18.08 20.67 -8.28
CA GLU A 69 -17.63 21.03 -9.62
C GLU A 69 -17.06 19.81 -10.35
N LYS A 70 -17.30 19.75 -11.66
CA LYS A 70 -16.74 18.71 -12.52
C LYS A 70 -15.23 18.91 -12.68
N GLY A 71 -14.49 17.81 -12.73
CA GLY A 71 -13.05 17.77 -12.92
C GLY A 71 -12.59 16.34 -13.20
N GLY A 72 -11.32 16.05 -12.93
CA GLY A 72 -10.74 14.72 -13.16
C GLY A 72 -11.18 13.68 -12.13
N ASN A 73 -11.03 12.40 -12.50
CA ASN A 73 -11.26 11.24 -11.62
C ASN A 73 -9.92 10.60 -11.22
N LEU A 74 -9.60 10.62 -9.93
CA LEU A 74 -8.37 10.07 -9.36
C LEU A 74 -8.64 8.78 -8.59
N LEU A 75 -7.81 7.76 -8.82
CA LEU A 75 -7.71 6.58 -7.95
C LEU A 75 -6.40 6.65 -7.14
N ILE A 76 -6.49 6.47 -5.82
CA ILE A 76 -5.33 6.26 -4.95
C ILE A 76 -5.43 4.86 -4.33
N LEU A 77 -4.45 4.04 -4.62
CA LEU A 77 -4.32 2.67 -4.13
C LEU A 77 -3.27 2.62 -3.00
N GLY A 78 -3.68 2.12 -1.84
CA GLY A 78 -2.79 1.77 -0.74
C GLY A 78 -2.92 0.30 -0.35
N GLY A 79 -1.87 -0.25 0.24
CA GLY A 79 -1.92 -1.62 0.78
C GLY A 79 -2.08 -2.70 -0.29
N ALA A 80 -1.47 -2.51 -1.47
CA ALA A 80 -1.23 -3.60 -2.41
C ALA A 80 -0.39 -4.71 -1.75
N HIS A 81 0.57 -4.29 -0.92
CA HIS A 81 1.34 -5.13 -0.01
C HIS A 81 1.11 -4.64 1.43
N ALA A 82 0.66 -5.52 2.32
CA ALA A 82 0.28 -5.12 3.68
C ALA A 82 1.47 -4.92 4.64
N ASN A 83 2.68 -5.24 4.19
CA ASN A 83 3.93 -4.97 4.89
C ASN A 83 4.58 -3.62 4.47
N GLU A 84 3.89 -2.83 3.64
CA GLU A 84 4.27 -1.49 3.19
C GLU A 84 3.38 -0.43 3.87
N PRO A 85 3.66 -0.10 5.15
CA PRO A 85 2.83 0.80 5.95
C PRO A 85 2.70 2.21 5.38
N ALA A 86 3.68 2.77 4.67
CA ALA A 86 3.61 4.19 4.28
C ALA A 86 2.50 4.46 3.25
N GLY A 87 2.33 3.58 2.25
CA GLY A 87 1.24 3.69 1.29
C GLY A 87 -0.14 3.52 1.95
N PHE A 88 -0.27 2.54 2.86
CA PHE A 88 -1.50 2.35 3.63
C PHE A 88 -1.84 3.55 4.51
N ILE A 89 -0.88 4.05 5.30
CA ILE A 89 -1.12 5.18 6.20
C ILE A 89 -1.38 6.47 5.42
N THR A 90 -0.72 6.69 4.27
CA THR A 90 -1.06 7.81 3.39
C THR A 90 -2.51 7.76 2.94
N ALA A 91 -2.99 6.59 2.50
CA ALA A 91 -4.40 6.42 2.14
C ALA A 91 -5.34 6.68 3.34
N VAL A 92 -4.98 6.22 4.54
CA VAL A 92 -5.74 6.51 5.77
C VAL A 92 -5.80 8.01 6.02
N LEU A 93 -4.66 8.72 6.01
CA LEU A 93 -4.63 10.16 6.23
C LEU A 93 -5.48 10.92 5.22
N LEU A 94 -5.45 10.52 3.95
CA LEU A 94 -6.30 11.13 2.94
C LEU A 94 -7.79 10.91 3.26
N ILE A 95 -8.21 9.67 3.56
CA ILE A 95 -9.59 9.37 3.93
C ILE A 95 -10.06 10.17 5.16
N GLU A 96 -9.19 10.31 6.15
CA GLU A 96 -9.57 10.96 7.41
C GLU A 96 -9.58 12.49 7.33
N ASN A 97 -8.89 13.12 6.37
CA ASN A 97 -8.73 14.58 6.36
C ASN A 97 -9.35 15.30 5.17
N ILE A 98 -9.34 14.71 3.97
CA ILE A 98 -9.61 15.50 2.76
C ILE A 98 -11.08 15.89 2.59
N GLN A 99 -11.30 16.98 1.87
CA GLN A 99 -12.57 17.29 1.21
C GLN A 99 -12.25 17.63 -0.25
N VAL A 100 -13.19 17.39 -1.16
CA VAL A 100 -13.01 17.65 -2.60
C VAL A 100 -13.99 18.73 -3.02
N SER A 101 -13.51 19.78 -3.69
CA SER A 101 -14.37 20.82 -4.31
C SER A 101 -14.62 20.55 -5.79
N THR A 102 -13.60 20.11 -6.51
CA THR A 102 -13.61 19.87 -7.96
C THR A 102 -13.10 18.47 -8.27
N GLY A 103 -13.81 17.73 -9.12
CA GLY A 103 -13.46 16.38 -9.53
C GLY A 103 -13.84 15.32 -8.50
N LYS A 104 -13.24 14.13 -8.65
CA LYS A 104 -13.57 12.94 -7.85
C LYS A 104 -12.32 12.18 -7.44
N ILE A 105 -12.27 11.77 -6.19
CA ILE A 105 -11.19 10.95 -5.63
C ILE A 105 -11.75 9.67 -5.06
N ILE A 106 -11.17 8.55 -5.48
CA ILE A 106 -11.49 7.21 -5.02
C ILE A 106 -10.25 6.65 -4.32
N ILE A 107 -10.41 6.22 -3.08
CA ILE A 107 -9.31 5.72 -2.26
C ILE A 107 -9.60 4.28 -1.82
N VAL A 108 -8.65 3.38 -2.09
CA VAL A 108 -8.70 1.99 -1.64
C VAL A 108 -7.49 1.72 -0.74
N PRO A 109 -7.64 1.81 0.59
CA PRO A 109 -6.49 1.74 1.51
C PRO A 109 -5.95 0.31 1.72
N ARG A 110 -6.73 -0.71 1.37
CA ARG A 110 -6.39 -2.12 1.56
C ARG A 110 -6.62 -2.90 0.27
N ALA A 111 -5.91 -2.53 -0.79
CA ALA A 111 -6.08 -3.13 -2.11
C ALA A 111 -5.98 -4.66 -2.08
N ASN A 112 -5.02 -5.21 -1.35
CA ASN A 112 -4.98 -6.63 -1.01
C ASN A 112 -5.42 -6.86 0.45
N ASN A 113 -6.72 -6.74 0.73
CA ASN A 113 -7.26 -6.92 2.09
C ASN A 113 -6.92 -8.29 2.70
N SER A 114 -6.76 -9.33 1.88
CA SER A 114 -6.32 -10.66 2.33
C SER A 114 -4.91 -10.64 2.92
N GLY A 115 -3.99 -9.87 2.33
CA GLY A 115 -2.61 -9.74 2.81
C GLY A 115 -2.48 -9.17 4.24
N PHE A 116 -3.47 -8.39 4.70
CA PHE A 116 -3.51 -7.86 6.07
C PHE A 116 -3.84 -8.91 7.15
N THR A 117 -4.25 -10.12 6.76
CA THR A 117 -4.72 -11.16 7.70
C THR A 117 -3.63 -12.12 8.16
N HIS A 118 -2.39 -11.94 7.71
CA HIS A 118 -1.23 -12.76 8.12
C HIS A 118 0.07 -11.98 8.01
N SER A 119 1.12 -12.48 8.67
CA SER A 119 2.49 -12.00 8.54
C SER A 119 3.26 -12.86 7.54
N GLN A 120 4.26 -12.27 6.88
CA GLN A 120 5.15 -13.05 6.00
C GLN A 120 5.84 -14.19 6.79
N PRO A 121 5.71 -15.46 6.35
CA PRO A 121 6.39 -16.58 6.99
C PRO A 121 7.91 -16.37 7.01
N GLN A 122 8.57 -16.85 8.07
CA GLN A 122 10.03 -16.85 8.25
C GLN A 122 10.71 -15.48 8.39
N GLU A 123 9.98 -14.36 8.36
CA GLU A 123 10.57 -13.01 8.51
C GLU A 123 10.59 -12.49 9.95
N GLY A 124 9.90 -13.18 10.88
CA GLY A 124 9.78 -12.72 12.27
C GLY A 124 9.06 -11.36 12.41
N ASN A 125 8.23 -10.99 11.44
CA ASN A 125 7.54 -9.69 11.41
C ASN A 125 6.56 -9.56 12.60
N PRO A 126 6.49 -8.37 13.23
CA PRO A 126 5.43 -8.11 14.19
C PRO A 126 4.07 -8.09 13.47
N GLN A 127 3.02 -8.48 14.18
CA GLN A 127 1.65 -8.45 13.61
C GLN A 127 1.09 -7.03 13.51
N ARG A 128 1.59 -6.11 14.33
CA ARG A 128 1.07 -4.74 14.47
C ARG A 128 2.18 -3.74 14.81
N TYR A 129 1.93 -2.49 14.46
CA TYR A 129 2.63 -1.30 14.95
C TYR A 129 1.60 -0.31 15.49
N SER A 130 2.06 0.73 16.18
CA SER A 130 1.18 1.72 16.80
C SER A 130 1.66 3.12 16.49
N LEU A 131 0.72 4.04 16.36
CA LEU A 131 0.97 5.47 16.20
C LEU A 131 0.30 6.21 17.36
N GLU A 132 1.05 7.09 18.01
CA GLU A 132 0.51 7.99 19.02
C GLU A 132 -0.27 9.11 18.33
N SER A 133 -1.42 9.48 18.88
CA SER A 133 -2.21 10.64 18.46
C SER A 133 -2.66 11.44 19.70
N PRO A 134 -3.04 12.72 19.53
CA PRO A 134 -3.61 13.52 20.63
C PRO A 134 -4.84 12.89 21.30
N TRP A 135 -5.52 11.97 20.62
CA TRP A 135 -6.73 11.29 21.08
C TRP A 135 -6.48 9.84 21.51
N GLY A 136 -5.22 9.43 21.61
CA GLY A 136 -4.82 8.11 22.08
C GLY A 136 -4.03 7.30 21.04
N ARG A 137 -3.57 6.13 21.47
CA ARG A 137 -2.77 5.22 20.65
C ARG A 137 -3.64 4.45 19.66
N ARG A 138 -3.32 4.53 18.37
CA ARG A 138 -3.97 3.72 17.31
C ARG A 138 -3.06 2.57 16.87
N HIS A 139 -3.64 1.39 16.71
CA HIS A 139 -2.95 0.19 16.27
C HIS A 139 -3.23 -0.12 14.81
N PHE A 140 -2.20 -0.51 14.07
CA PHE A 140 -2.27 -0.89 12.66
C PHE A 140 -1.60 -2.24 12.44
N ARG A 141 -2.23 -3.11 11.65
CA ARG A 141 -1.67 -4.39 11.24
C ARG A 141 -0.50 -4.17 10.30
N HIS A 142 0.54 -4.96 10.52
CA HIS A 142 1.63 -5.16 9.58
C HIS A 142 1.44 -6.55 8.99
N GLY A 143 0.93 -6.58 7.76
CA GLY A 143 0.57 -7.83 7.10
C GLY A 143 1.72 -8.44 6.31
N SER A 144 1.36 -9.16 5.26
CA SER A 144 2.30 -9.76 4.31
C SER A 144 2.24 -9.04 2.98
N ARG A 145 3.33 -9.17 2.22
CA ARG A 145 3.40 -8.82 0.80
C ARG A 145 2.39 -9.60 -0.04
N LEU A 146 2.07 -10.82 0.36
CA LEU A 146 1.27 -11.75 -0.44
C LEU A 146 -0.12 -11.92 0.15
N THR A 147 -1.09 -12.22 -0.72
CA THR A 147 -2.41 -12.77 -0.34
C THR A 147 -2.20 -13.96 0.60
N ASN A 148 -3.04 -14.05 1.64
CA ASN A 148 -2.95 -15.11 2.63
C ASN A 148 -3.17 -16.48 1.98
N PRO A 149 -2.24 -17.45 2.13
CA PRO A 149 -2.38 -18.77 1.54
C PRO A 149 -3.62 -19.53 2.06
N VAL A 150 -4.13 -19.22 3.25
CA VAL A 150 -5.41 -19.79 3.74
C VAL A 150 -6.59 -19.40 2.85
N HIS A 151 -6.53 -18.24 2.19
CA HIS A 151 -7.58 -17.74 1.32
C HIS A 151 -7.34 -18.07 -0.17
N GLN A 152 -6.13 -18.48 -0.52
CA GLN A 152 -5.73 -18.85 -1.87
C GLN A 152 -4.62 -19.92 -1.80
N TRP A 153 -5.01 -21.17 -2.04
CA TRP A 153 -4.11 -22.33 -2.09
C TRP A 153 -4.62 -23.34 -3.14
N PRO A 154 -3.75 -24.11 -3.80
CA PRO A 154 -2.28 -24.07 -3.75
C PRO A 154 -1.68 -22.97 -4.64
N ASP A 155 -0.42 -22.63 -4.37
CA ASP A 155 0.39 -21.90 -5.35
C ASP A 155 0.78 -22.88 -6.48
N PRO A 156 0.65 -22.50 -7.76
CA PRO A 156 1.11 -23.34 -8.87
C PRO A 156 2.64 -23.43 -8.86
N SER A 157 3.24 -24.46 -9.45
CA SER A 157 4.72 -24.53 -9.55
C SER A 157 5.30 -23.38 -10.38
N ILE A 158 4.62 -23.01 -11.45
CA ILE A 158 4.92 -21.85 -12.29
C ILE A 158 3.63 -21.06 -12.43
N TYR A 159 3.67 -19.77 -12.07
CA TYR A 159 2.55 -18.89 -12.30
C TYR A 159 2.65 -18.28 -13.70
N VAL A 160 1.59 -18.37 -14.49
CA VAL A 160 1.47 -17.63 -15.75
C VAL A 160 0.48 -16.51 -15.53
N ASN A 161 0.97 -15.27 -15.48
CA ASN A 161 0.13 -14.10 -15.24
C ASN A 161 -0.85 -13.86 -16.40
N PRO A 162 -1.85 -12.97 -16.26
CA PRO A 162 -2.85 -12.74 -17.29
C PRO A 162 -2.28 -12.29 -18.65
N ALA A 163 -1.10 -11.67 -18.64
CA ALA A 163 -0.37 -11.27 -19.84
C ALA A 163 0.51 -12.39 -20.45
N GLY A 164 0.49 -13.61 -19.90
CA GLY A 164 1.26 -14.75 -20.42
C GLY A 164 2.70 -14.87 -19.91
N GLN A 165 3.15 -13.98 -19.02
CA GLN A 165 4.49 -14.04 -18.45
C GLN A 165 4.61 -15.15 -17.39
N LYS A 166 5.67 -15.95 -17.48
CA LYS A 166 6.01 -16.98 -16.49
C LYS A 166 6.74 -16.36 -15.29
N LEU A 167 6.24 -16.63 -14.10
CA LEU A 167 6.71 -16.11 -12.82
C LEU A 167 6.79 -17.25 -11.79
N SER A 168 7.33 -16.94 -10.61
CA SER A 168 7.33 -17.88 -9.49
C SER A 168 5.89 -18.21 -9.06
N GLY A 169 5.66 -19.43 -8.58
CA GLY A 169 4.35 -19.84 -8.06
C GLY A 169 3.74 -18.88 -7.04
N ALA A 170 4.57 -18.39 -6.12
CA ALA A 170 4.16 -17.45 -5.08
C ALA A 170 3.72 -16.08 -5.63
N ASP A 171 4.13 -15.70 -6.84
CA ASP A 171 3.68 -14.47 -7.50
C ASP A 171 2.21 -14.52 -7.88
N SER A 172 1.58 -15.69 -7.93
CA SER A 172 0.12 -15.82 -8.06
C SER A 172 -0.65 -15.19 -6.89
N ARG A 173 0.02 -14.95 -5.75
CA ARG A 173 -0.50 -14.26 -4.56
C ARG A 173 0.01 -12.83 -4.43
N ASN A 174 0.83 -12.35 -5.36
CA ASN A 174 1.35 -11.00 -5.39
C ASN A 174 0.44 -10.13 -6.27
N LEU A 175 -0.29 -9.18 -5.67
CA LEU A 175 -1.25 -8.34 -6.42
C LEU A 175 -0.56 -7.59 -7.56
N ASN A 176 0.66 -7.10 -7.33
CA ASN A 176 1.47 -6.40 -8.33
C ASN A 176 2.19 -7.36 -9.30
N ARG A 177 1.67 -8.57 -9.49
CA ARG A 177 2.01 -9.51 -10.58
C ARG A 177 0.76 -10.05 -11.28
N CYS A 178 -0.42 -9.69 -10.78
CA CYS A 178 -1.68 -10.28 -11.19
C CYS A 178 -2.54 -9.34 -12.05
N TYR A 179 -2.12 -8.10 -12.35
CA TYR A 179 -2.88 -7.23 -13.26
C TYR A 179 -2.83 -7.73 -14.72
N PRO A 180 -3.82 -7.39 -15.57
CA PRO A 180 -5.13 -6.79 -15.25
C PRO A 180 -6.11 -7.74 -14.52
N GLY A 181 -5.67 -8.95 -14.19
CA GLY A 181 -6.47 -9.95 -13.49
C GLY A 181 -7.22 -10.90 -14.43
N ARG A 182 -7.81 -11.93 -13.83
CA ARG A 182 -8.74 -12.86 -14.49
C ARG A 182 -10.00 -12.94 -13.62
N LYS A 183 -11.17 -12.67 -14.21
CA LYS A 183 -12.47 -12.70 -13.50
C LYS A 183 -12.78 -14.08 -12.89
N THR A 184 -12.30 -15.15 -13.52
CA THR A 184 -12.45 -16.55 -13.06
C THR A 184 -11.19 -17.12 -12.43
N GLY A 185 -10.16 -16.28 -12.22
CA GLY A 185 -8.85 -16.70 -11.75
C GLY A 185 -8.74 -16.91 -10.23
N SER A 186 -7.49 -16.87 -9.75
CA SER A 186 -7.19 -16.92 -8.32
C SER A 186 -7.82 -15.74 -7.56
N LEU A 187 -7.85 -15.80 -6.22
CA LEU A 187 -8.37 -14.68 -5.42
C LEU A 187 -7.64 -13.37 -5.75
N THR A 188 -6.32 -13.42 -5.89
CA THR A 188 -5.49 -12.24 -6.18
C THR A 188 -5.74 -11.71 -7.58
N GLU A 189 -5.93 -12.58 -8.57
CA GLU A 189 -6.35 -12.19 -9.93
C GLU A 189 -7.75 -11.58 -9.96
N LYS A 190 -8.67 -12.07 -9.13
CA LYS A 190 -10.00 -11.49 -8.95
C LYS A 190 -9.95 -10.10 -8.30
N ILE A 191 -9.04 -9.89 -7.34
CA ILE A 191 -8.78 -8.55 -6.76
C ILE A 191 -8.29 -7.60 -7.85
N ALA A 192 -7.29 -8.00 -8.64
CA ALA A 192 -6.78 -7.20 -9.75
C ALA A 192 -7.88 -6.86 -10.77
N SER A 193 -8.70 -7.85 -11.16
CA SER A 193 -9.88 -7.61 -12.02
C SER A 193 -10.90 -6.68 -11.39
N GLY A 194 -11.14 -6.77 -10.07
CA GLY A 194 -12.04 -5.87 -9.36
C GLY A 194 -11.56 -4.42 -9.41
N ILE A 195 -10.26 -4.18 -9.25
CA ILE A 195 -9.65 -2.85 -9.36
C ILE A 195 -9.73 -2.34 -10.80
N MET A 196 -9.50 -3.19 -11.81
CA MET A 196 -9.68 -2.81 -13.23
C MET A 196 -11.14 -2.46 -13.57
N GLU A 197 -12.11 -3.18 -13.01
CA GLU A 197 -13.53 -2.86 -13.17
C GLU A 197 -13.90 -1.53 -12.49
N LEU A 198 -13.33 -1.24 -11.31
CA LEU A 198 -13.46 0.05 -10.66
C LEU A 198 -12.91 1.16 -11.56
N ILE A 199 -11.67 1.01 -12.05
CA ILE A 199 -11.01 1.99 -12.94
C ILE A 199 -11.90 2.32 -14.14
N LYS A 200 -12.42 1.30 -14.82
CA LYS A 200 -13.27 1.46 -16.01
C LYS A 200 -14.62 2.10 -15.70
N LYS A 201 -15.30 1.64 -14.64
CA LYS A 201 -16.66 2.11 -14.29
C LYS A 201 -16.67 3.53 -13.75
N GLU A 202 -15.65 3.89 -12.98
CA GLU A 202 -15.49 5.22 -12.42
C GLU A 202 -14.77 6.19 -13.36
N LYS A 203 -14.40 5.72 -14.57
CA LYS A 203 -13.75 6.52 -15.63
C LYS A 203 -12.54 7.29 -15.09
N ILE A 204 -11.67 6.57 -14.38
CA ILE A 204 -10.46 7.15 -13.77
C ILE A 204 -9.58 7.77 -14.87
N ASP A 205 -9.12 8.99 -14.65
CA ASP A 205 -8.18 9.69 -15.53
C ASP A 205 -6.72 9.43 -15.12
N LEU A 206 -6.48 9.40 -13.81
CA LEU A 206 -5.18 9.19 -13.18
C LEU A 206 -5.29 8.19 -12.03
N ALA A 207 -4.42 7.19 -12.00
CA ALA A 207 -4.30 6.26 -10.88
C ALA A 207 -2.89 6.27 -10.27
N LEU A 208 -2.84 6.35 -8.94
CA LEU A 208 -1.63 6.35 -8.13
C LEU A 208 -1.59 5.09 -7.26
N ASP A 209 -0.52 4.31 -7.38
CA ASP A 209 -0.27 3.12 -6.54
C ASP A 209 0.87 3.39 -5.56
N LEU A 210 0.59 3.36 -4.25
CA LEU A 210 1.56 3.76 -3.22
C LEU A 210 2.29 2.52 -2.66
N HIS A 211 3.57 2.38 -3.00
CA HIS A 211 4.44 1.26 -2.63
C HIS A 211 5.65 1.68 -1.79
N GLU A 212 6.31 0.67 -1.22
CA GLU A 212 7.62 0.84 -0.62
C GLU A 212 8.62 -0.26 -1.00
N ALA A 213 9.88 0.13 -1.18
CA ALA A 213 10.99 -0.76 -1.49
C ALA A 213 12.04 -0.78 -0.39
N ALA A 214 12.88 -1.81 -0.38
CA ALA A 214 13.98 -1.93 0.57
C ALA A 214 15.13 -0.97 0.21
N PRO A 215 15.84 -0.36 1.19
CA PRO A 215 16.95 0.59 0.95
C PRO A 215 18.07 0.10 0.00
N GLU A 216 18.24 -1.21 -0.13
CA GLU A 216 19.19 -1.87 -1.03
C GLU A 216 18.65 -2.19 -2.43
N TYR A 217 17.42 -1.80 -2.78
CA TYR A 217 16.87 -1.97 -4.13
C TYR A 217 17.13 -0.73 -5.01
N PRO A 218 17.39 -0.92 -6.32
CA PRO A 218 17.73 0.17 -7.23
C PRO A 218 16.55 1.08 -7.57
N VAL A 219 15.36 0.49 -7.72
CA VAL A 219 14.09 1.19 -7.95
C VAL A 219 13.47 1.48 -6.59
N ILE A 220 13.82 2.63 -6.03
CA ILE A 220 13.41 3.08 -4.70
C ILE A 220 13.40 4.60 -4.71
N ASN A 221 12.55 5.22 -3.88
CA ASN A 221 12.41 6.67 -3.88
C ASN A 221 12.12 7.16 -5.31
N ALA A 222 11.17 6.51 -5.99
CA ALA A 222 10.98 6.65 -7.42
C ALA A 222 9.51 6.96 -7.77
N ILE A 223 9.34 7.67 -8.88
CA ILE A 223 8.08 7.79 -9.60
C ILE A 223 8.20 6.84 -10.79
N VAL A 224 7.50 5.70 -10.69
CA VAL A 224 7.43 4.72 -11.76
C VAL A 224 6.21 5.03 -12.61
N PHE A 225 6.36 5.33 -13.89
CA PHE A 225 5.27 5.86 -14.72
C PHE A 225 5.05 5.05 -15.99
N HIS A 226 3.80 4.92 -16.40
CA HIS A 226 3.46 4.51 -17.77
C HIS A 226 3.84 5.63 -18.75
N GLU A 227 4.26 5.30 -19.97
CA GLU A 227 4.73 6.27 -20.98
C GLU A 227 3.72 7.38 -21.32
N ASN A 228 2.43 7.17 -21.07
CA ASN A 228 1.38 8.18 -21.27
C ASN A 228 1.29 9.18 -20.10
N SER A 229 2.09 8.98 -19.06
CA SER A 229 2.19 9.80 -17.84
C SER A 229 3.59 10.41 -17.70
N ALA A 230 4.42 10.33 -18.76
CA ALA A 230 5.82 10.74 -18.72
C ALA A 230 5.99 12.24 -18.41
N ASP A 231 5.27 13.10 -19.14
CA ASP A 231 5.34 14.55 -18.97
C ASP A 231 4.89 14.95 -17.55
N LEU A 232 3.79 14.36 -17.09
CA LEU A 232 3.26 14.58 -15.74
C LEU A 232 4.26 14.15 -14.66
N ALA A 233 4.88 12.98 -14.80
CA ALA A 233 5.87 12.49 -13.85
C ALA A 233 7.12 13.37 -13.82
N ALA A 234 7.57 13.86 -14.98
CA ALA A 234 8.75 14.72 -15.10
C ALA A 234 8.55 16.08 -14.41
N LEU A 235 7.42 16.74 -14.64
CA LEU A 235 7.11 18.02 -13.98
C LEU A 235 6.95 17.84 -12.47
N ALA A 236 6.25 16.78 -12.03
CA ALA A 236 6.11 16.48 -10.61
C ALA A 236 7.48 16.22 -9.93
N LEU A 237 8.41 15.54 -10.61
CA LEU A 237 9.77 15.36 -10.07
C LEU A 237 10.45 16.72 -9.81
N MET A 238 10.36 17.66 -10.75
CA MET A 238 11.01 18.97 -10.64
C MET A 238 10.52 19.73 -9.40
N GLU A 239 9.20 19.77 -9.19
CA GLU A 239 8.60 20.42 -8.03
C GLU A 239 8.97 19.70 -6.71
N LEU A 240 8.97 18.37 -6.70
CA LEU A 240 9.38 17.58 -5.55
C LEU A 240 10.83 17.85 -5.14
N GLN A 241 11.74 18.00 -6.11
CA GLN A 241 13.13 18.34 -5.84
C GLN A 241 13.26 19.73 -5.22
N ILE A 242 12.46 20.71 -5.67
CA ILE A 242 12.39 22.05 -5.06
C ILE A 242 11.88 21.96 -3.61
N GLU A 243 10.89 21.12 -3.32
CA GLU A 243 10.39 20.86 -1.96
C GLU A 243 11.36 20.03 -1.09
N GLY A 244 12.52 19.63 -1.63
CA GLY A 244 13.56 18.87 -0.93
C GLY A 244 13.27 17.37 -0.82
N PHE A 245 12.41 16.82 -1.67
CA PHE A 245 12.18 15.39 -1.81
C PHE A 245 12.93 14.84 -3.04
N ASP A 246 13.99 14.08 -2.78
CA ASP A 246 14.78 13.45 -3.84
C ASP A 246 14.05 12.22 -4.41
N PHE A 247 13.53 12.33 -5.64
CA PHE A 247 12.91 11.23 -6.39
C PHE A 247 13.73 10.87 -7.64
N ARG A 248 13.63 9.62 -8.07
CA ARG A 248 14.06 9.15 -9.40
C ARG A 248 12.86 8.98 -10.32
N LEU A 249 13.07 9.17 -11.62
CA LEU A 249 12.11 8.80 -12.65
C LEU A 249 12.46 7.42 -13.19
N GLU A 250 11.48 6.54 -13.23
CA GLU A 250 11.64 5.19 -13.75
C GLU A 250 10.49 4.90 -14.73
N ALA A 251 10.83 4.69 -16.01
CA ALA A 251 9.82 4.29 -16.96
C ALA A 251 9.35 2.87 -16.64
N SER A 252 8.03 2.65 -16.70
CA SER A 252 7.43 1.33 -16.56
C SER A 252 8.02 0.36 -17.59
N PRO A 253 8.67 -0.74 -17.18
CA PRO A 253 9.22 -1.71 -18.13
C PRO A 253 8.13 -2.35 -18.98
N THR A 254 8.28 -2.34 -20.30
CA THR A 254 7.32 -2.94 -21.26
C THR A 254 7.33 -4.47 -21.21
N ASN A 255 8.48 -5.07 -20.89
CA ASN A 255 8.67 -6.52 -20.85
C ASN A 255 8.33 -7.16 -19.49
N LEU A 256 8.02 -6.36 -18.46
CA LEU A 256 7.62 -6.87 -17.14
C LEU A 256 6.13 -6.59 -16.93
N ARG A 257 5.34 -7.65 -17.05
CA ARG A 257 3.87 -7.61 -17.06
C ARG A 257 3.29 -7.92 -15.69
N GLY A 258 2.02 -7.60 -15.51
CA GLY A 258 1.29 -7.82 -14.26
C GLY A 258 1.42 -6.72 -13.22
N LEU A 259 2.13 -5.64 -13.54
CA LEU A 259 2.30 -4.46 -12.69
C LEU A 259 1.10 -3.51 -12.81
N SER A 260 0.72 -2.84 -11.74
CA SER A 260 -0.36 -1.84 -11.73
C SER A 260 -0.13 -0.75 -12.78
N HIS A 261 0.95 0.02 -12.64
CA HIS A 261 1.27 1.13 -13.54
C HIS A 261 1.39 0.70 -15.02
N ARG A 262 1.83 -0.53 -15.30
CA ARG A 262 1.90 -1.06 -16.67
C ARG A 262 0.52 -1.41 -17.21
N GLU A 263 -0.18 -2.31 -16.53
CA GLU A 263 -1.41 -2.90 -17.05
C GLU A 263 -2.60 -1.92 -16.98
N TRP A 264 -2.57 -0.93 -16.07
CA TRP A 264 -3.60 0.12 -16.03
C TRP A 264 -3.55 1.00 -17.27
N GLY A 265 -2.36 1.47 -17.66
CA GLY A 265 -2.24 2.26 -18.87
C GLY A 265 -2.49 1.43 -20.14
N ASP A 266 -2.00 0.19 -20.22
CA ASP A 266 -2.22 -0.67 -21.39
C ASP A 266 -3.71 -1.05 -21.60
N HIS A 267 -4.42 -1.44 -20.53
CA HIS A 267 -5.76 -2.06 -20.63
C HIS A 267 -6.92 -1.14 -20.26
N ALA A 268 -6.64 -0.02 -19.59
CA ALA A 268 -7.65 1.00 -19.28
C ALA A 268 -7.34 2.37 -19.90
N GLN A 269 -6.17 2.56 -20.50
CA GLN A 269 -5.79 3.79 -21.21
C GLN A 269 -5.85 5.05 -20.31
N ILE A 270 -5.51 4.88 -19.04
CA ILE A 270 -5.46 5.97 -18.04
C ILE A 270 -4.01 6.38 -17.77
N MET A 271 -3.80 7.58 -17.22
CA MET A 271 -2.50 7.92 -16.63
C MET A 271 -2.25 7.04 -15.40
N ALA A 272 -1.09 6.41 -15.32
CA ALA A 272 -0.79 5.41 -14.30
C ALA A 272 0.62 5.61 -13.74
N ILE A 273 0.69 5.83 -12.43
CA ILE A 273 1.92 6.10 -11.70
C ILE A 273 1.96 5.22 -10.44
N LEU A 274 3.11 4.62 -10.16
CA LEU A 274 3.43 3.98 -8.90
C LEU A 274 4.50 4.82 -8.19
N LEU A 275 4.24 5.13 -6.92
CA LEU A 275 5.15 5.90 -6.07
C LEU A 275 5.86 4.97 -5.10
N GLU A 276 7.18 4.95 -5.15
CA GLU A 276 8.04 4.18 -4.23
C GLU A 276 8.64 5.07 -3.16
N SER A 277 8.58 4.61 -1.90
CA SER A 277 9.38 5.16 -0.81
C SER A 277 10.26 4.10 -0.15
N ALA A 278 11.40 4.52 0.40
CA ALA A 278 12.33 3.60 1.04
C ALA A 278 11.82 3.12 2.40
N ASN A 279 11.75 1.80 2.64
CA ASN A 279 11.26 1.21 3.88
C ASN A 279 12.33 0.33 4.57
N ALA A 280 12.85 0.82 5.69
CA ALA A 280 13.85 0.12 6.51
C ALA A 280 13.34 -1.21 7.11
N SER A 281 12.03 -1.46 7.20
CA SER A 281 11.53 -2.77 7.63
C SER A 281 11.50 -3.80 6.50
N HIS A 282 11.78 -3.43 5.26
CA HIS A 282 11.52 -4.29 4.09
C HIS A 282 12.72 -5.16 3.70
N GLY A 283 13.94 -4.62 3.73
CA GLY A 283 15.11 -5.30 3.17
C GLY A 283 15.71 -6.41 4.03
N ARG A 284 16.77 -7.01 3.52
CA ARG A 284 17.51 -8.15 4.07
C ARG A 284 18.70 -7.71 4.93
N LEU A 285 19.17 -6.48 4.76
CA LEU A 285 20.29 -5.95 5.53
C LEU A 285 19.90 -5.45 6.93
N LYS A 286 18.60 -5.39 7.25
CA LYS A 286 18.09 -4.97 8.56
C LYS A 286 18.46 -5.92 9.70
N GLY A 287 18.41 -5.42 10.93
CA GLY A 287 18.41 -6.23 12.14
C GLY A 287 17.05 -6.88 12.43
N LYS A 288 16.70 -6.99 13.70
CA LYS A 288 15.42 -7.57 14.14
C LYS A 288 14.25 -6.71 13.67
N THR A 289 13.32 -7.30 12.91
CA THR A 289 12.06 -6.63 12.60
C THR A 289 11.25 -6.37 13.88
N SER A 290 10.86 -5.12 14.09
CA SER A 290 10.12 -4.70 15.28
C SER A 290 9.13 -3.57 14.95
N PRO A 291 8.11 -3.34 15.79
CA PRO A 291 7.23 -2.18 15.63
C PRO A 291 8.00 -0.86 15.61
N ALA A 292 9.08 -0.74 16.40
CA ALA A 292 9.95 0.43 16.42
C ALA A 292 10.67 0.60 15.07
N LEU A 293 11.24 -0.46 14.48
CA LEU A 293 11.83 -0.38 13.14
C LEU A 293 10.82 0.05 12.08
N ILE A 294 9.57 -0.40 12.19
CA ILE A 294 8.49 0.00 11.28
C ILE A 294 8.16 1.49 11.44
N VAL A 295 8.17 2.06 12.65
CA VAL A 295 7.73 3.44 12.88
C VAL A 295 8.90 4.43 12.79
N GLU A 296 9.99 4.14 13.48
CA GLU A 296 11.18 5.00 13.59
C GLU A 296 12.13 4.80 12.40
N GLY A 297 12.11 3.63 11.76
CA GLY A 297 12.95 3.37 10.60
C GLY A 297 14.45 3.35 10.87
N LYS A 298 14.86 3.21 12.14
CA LYS A 298 16.26 3.19 12.60
C LYS A 298 16.78 1.78 12.80
N ASP A 299 17.94 1.49 12.22
CA ASP A 299 18.59 0.19 12.29
C ASP A 299 20.11 0.32 12.13
N LYS A 300 20.86 -0.26 13.08
CA LYS A 300 22.32 -0.21 13.10
C LYS A 300 22.98 -0.94 11.93
N ASN A 301 22.35 -2.00 11.41
CA ASN A 301 22.91 -2.75 10.29
C ASN A 301 22.75 -1.95 9.00
N TYR A 302 21.65 -1.21 8.83
CA TYR A 302 21.53 -0.25 7.73
C TYR A 302 22.52 0.91 7.84
N THR A 303 22.77 1.45 9.03
CA THR A 303 23.85 2.44 9.20
C THR A 303 25.21 1.89 8.78
N LYS A 304 25.49 0.61 9.09
CA LYS A 304 26.72 -0.07 8.62
C LYS A 304 26.71 -0.29 7.11
N ALA A 305 25.59 -0.73 6.53
CA ALA A 305 25.44 -0.96 5.10
C ALA A 305 25.62 0.33 4.28
N ALA A 306 25.12 1.46 4.80
CA ALA A 306 25.30 2.77 4.21
C ALA A 306 26.77 3.18 4.13
N LYS A 307 27.52 3.01 5.24
CA LYS A 307 28.98 3.25 5.29
C LYS A 307 29.77 2.38 4.31
N LEU A 308 29.21 1.23 3.92
CA LEU A 308 29.80 0.31 2.95
C LEU A 308 29.30 0.54 1.51
N GLY A 309 28.50 1.58 1.25
CA GLY A 309 27.97 1.88 -0.09
C GLY A 309 27.01 0.82 -0.64
N ARG A 310 26.30 0.10 0.23
CA ARG A 310 25.39 -1.01 -0.16
C ARG A 310 23.93 -0.60 -0.35
N LEU A 311 23.61 0.68 -0.17
CA LEU A 311 22.26 1.21 -0.25
C LEU A 311 22.12 2.16 -1.44
N PHE A 312 20.93 2.22 -2.03
CA PHE A 312 20.61 3.15 -3.12
C PHE A 312 20.02 4.47 -2.62
N VAL A 313 19.77 4.58 -1.32
CA VAL A 313 19.26 5.77 -0.64
C VAL A 313 20.15 6.15 0.53
N PRO A 314 20.24 7.44 0.88
CA PRO A 314 20.92 7.87 2.10
C PRO A 314 20.29 7.24 3.34
N TYR A 315 21.13 6.81 4.27
CA TYR A 315 20.68 6.25 5.54
C TYR A 315 21.60 6.73 6.67
N GLY A 316 21.10 7.71 7.44
CA GLY A 316 21.79 8.33 8.57
C GLY A 316 21.33 7.81 9.94
N GLU A 317 21.70 8.52 11.01
CA GLU A 317 21.29 8.21 12.38
C GLU A 317 19.78 8.41 12.63
N ASP A 318 19.17 9.28 11.84
CA ASP A 318 17.72 9.49 11.87
C ASP A 318 16.92 8.36 11.22
N GLY A 319 17.58 7.45 10.50
CA GLY A 319 16.95 6.36 9.77
C GLY A 319 15.99 6.86 8.69
N ILE A 320 14.98 6.04 8.38
CA ILE A 320 13.93 6.38 7.41
C ILE A 320 12.55 6.20 8.08
N PRO A 321 12.14 7.15 8.94
CA PRO A 321 10.95 6.98 9.76
C PRO A 321 9.67 6.99 8.92
N LEU A 322 8.61 6.32 9.42
CA LEU A 322 7.30 6.25 8.75
C LEU A 322 6.74 7.64 8.42
N LYS A 323 6.92 8.62 9.31
CA LYS A 323 6.50 10.00 9.05
C LYS A 323 7.14 10.60 7.79
N LEU A 324 8.42 10.31 7.53
CA LEU A 324 9.11 10.81 6.34
C LEU A 324 8.57 10.13 5.07
N ARG A 325 8.31 8.82 5.14
CA ARG A 325 7.79 8.03 4.02
C ARG A 325 6.36 8.44 3.65
N VAL A 326 5.51 8.67 4.64
CA VAL A 326 4.14 9.20 4.44
C VAL A 326 4.19 10.64 3.90
N ALA A 327 5.04 11.51 4.47
CA ALA A 327 5.21 12.87 3.96
C ALA A 327 5.67 12.89 2.50
N ARG A 328 6.55 11.95 2.12
CA ARG A 328 7.02 11.77 0.75
C ARG A 328 5.89 11.38 -0.21
N HIS A 329 5.03 10.43 0.15
CA HIS A 329 3.87 10.11 -0.68
C HIS A 329 2.88 11.28 -0.78
N LEU A 330 2.60 11.99 0.32
CA LEU A 330 1.71 13.16 0.30
C LEU A 330 2.27 14.28 -0.59
N ALA A 331 3.57 14.56 -0.51
CA ALA A 331 4.22 15.54 -1.38
C ALA A 331 4.07 15.13 -2.86
N ALA A 332 4.34 13.86 -3.17
CA ALA A 332 4.21 13.36 -4.55
C ALA A 332 2.78 13.41 -5.07
N VAL A 333 1.79 13.02 -4.26
CA VAL A 333 0.38 13.14 -4.63
C VAL A 333 0.02 14.60 -4.90
N LYS A 334 0.41 15.53 -4.01
CA LYS A 334 0.13 16.96 -4.17
C LYS A 334 0.75 17.50 -5.46
N SER A 335 2.04 17.26 -5.67
CA SER A 335 2.77 17.75 -6.85
C SER A 335 2.21 17.17 -8.15
N ILE A 336 1.90 15.86 -8.19
CA ILE A 336 1.25 15.26 -9.36
C ILE A 336 -0.09 15.93 -9.66
N LEU A 337 -0.91 16.24 -8.65
CA LEU A 337 -2.20 16.89 -8.88
C LEU A 337 -2.07 18.34 -9.34
N SER A 338 -1.11 19.09 -8.78
CA SER A 338 -0.81 20.45 -9.24
C SER A 338 -0.38 20.48 -10.70
N ASN A 339 0.50 19.56 -11.12
CA ASN A 339 0.95 19.47 -12.51
C ASN A 339 -0.10 18.85 -13.45
N LEU A 340 -1.03 18.03 -12.92
CA LEU A 340 -2.18 17.53 -13.68
C LEU A 340 -3.10 18.70 -14.10
N GLU A 341 -3.36 19.64 -13.18
CA GLU A 341 -4.14 20.84 -13.46
C GLU A 341 -3.45 21.74 -14.51
N GLU A 342 -2.13 21.87 -14.46
CA GLU A 342 -1.37 22.67 -15.43
C GLU A 342 -1.39 22.07 -16.83
N LEU A 343 -1.16 20.76 -16.95
CA LEU A 343 -1.12 20.06 -18.23
C LEU A 343 -2.52 19.80 -18.82
N TYR A 344 -3.49 19.51 -17.96
CA TYR A 344 -4.85 19.12 -18.33
C TYR A 344 -5.88 19.85 -17.44
N PRO A 345 -6.14 21.15 -17.68
CA PRO A 345 -7.06 21.94 -16.85
C PRO A 345 -8.46 21.35 -16.73
N GLU A 346 -8.93 20.59 -17.72
CA GLU A 346 -10.21 19.88 -17.71
C GLU A 346 -10.24 18.68 -16.73
N LYS A 347 -9.06 18.16 -16.36
CA LYS A 347 -8.87 17.06 -15.40
C LYS A 347 -8.44 17.55 -14.03
N ARG A 348 -8.56 18.84 -13.75
CA ARG A 348 -8.29 19.46 -12.45
C ARG A 348 -9.01 18.75 -11.31
N ILE A 349 -8.31 18.60 -10.19
CA ILE A 349 -8.84 18.01 -8.95
C ILE A 349 -8.43 18.91 -7.78
N GLU A 350 -9.41 19.51 -7.11
CA GLU A 350 -9.14 20.38 -5.96
C GLU A 350 -9.40 19.65 -4.64
N ILE A 351 -8.35 19.55 -3.82
CA ILE A 351 -8.40 18.94 -2.50
C ILE A 351 -8.22 20.00 -1.43
N LYS A 352 -9.15 20.04 -0.48
CA LYS A 352 -9.06 20.83 0.75
C LYS A 352 -8.63 19.94 1.92
N ASN A 353 -7.91 20.53 2.87
CA ASN A 353 -7.44 19.87 4.09
C ASN A 353 -6.55 18.63 3.84
N MET A 354 -5.86 18.55 2.71
CA MET A 354 -4.83 17.53 2.51
C MET A 354 -3.70 17.76 3.52
N PRO A 355 -3.30 16.76 4.32
CA PRO A 355 -2.22 16.92 5.28
C PRO A 355 -0.93 17.40 4.62
N SER A 356 -0.32 18.46 5.19
CA SER A 356 0.91 19.02 4.66
C SER A 356 2.11 18.11 4.93
N SER A 357 2.89 17.80 3.89
CA SER A 357 4.11 17.00 4.00
C SER A 357 5.15 17.64 4.94
N SER A 358 5.24 18.97 4.95
CA SER A 358 6.17 19.73 5.79
C SER A 358 5.74 19.75 7.26
N GLU A 359 4.45 19.89 7.53
CA GLU A 359 3.89 19.81 8.89
C GLU A 359 4.00 18.39 9.44
N LEU A 360 3.68 17.37 8.64
CA LEU A 360 3.79 15.96 9.04
C LEU A 360 5.23 15.59 9.44
N LYS A 361 6.24 16.10 8.73
CA LYS A 361 7.65 15.94 9.15
C LYS A 361 7.93 16.51 10.55
N LYS A 362 7.31 17.63 10.90
CA LYS A 362 7.47 18.35 12.18
C LYS A 362 6.69 17.69 13.31
N VAL A 363 5.38 17.54 13.17
CA VAL A 363 4.47 17.13 14.26
C VAL A 363 4.15 15.62 14.27
N GLY A 364 4.57 14.89 13.23
CA GLY A 364 4.32 13.46 13.08
C GLY A 364 2.95 13.15 12.47
N ILE A 365 2.60 11.86 12.45
CA ILE A 365 1.38 11.34 11.82
C ILE A 365 0.16 11.51 12.74
N GLY A 366 0.36 11.40 14.04
CA GLY A 366 -0.68 11.38 15.07
C GLY A 366 -1.75 12.47 14.96
N PRO A 367 -1.35 13.76 14.86
CA PRO A 367 -2.32 14.86 14.77
C PRO A 367 -3.28 14.80 13.57
N PHE A 368 -2.94 14.04 12.53
CA PHE A 368 -3.76 13.87 11.33
C PHE A 368 -4.63 12.60 11.37
N LEU A 369 -4.61 11.83 12.46
CA LEU A 369 -5.38 10.58 12.58
C LEU A 369 -6.67 10.78 13.38
N ASN A 370 -7.81 11.00 12.72
CA ASN A 370 -9.08 11.33 13.38
C ASN A 370 -9.40 10.48 14.63
N PRO A 371 -10.03 11.10 15.65
CA PRO A 371 -10.40 10.41 16.87
C PRO A 371 -11.40 9.28 16.59
N PRO A 372 -11.36 8.19 17.39
CA PRO A 372 -12.46 7.24 17.41
C PRO A 372 -13.74 7.97 17.84
N ASN A 373 -14.78 7.90 17.01
CA ASN A 373 -16.10 8.41 17.36
C ASN A 373 -16.71 7.70 18.56
#